data_AF-A0A0B2PNF8-F1
#
_entry.id   AF-A0A0B2PNF8-F1
#
_cell.length_a   1.000
_cell.length_b   1.000
_cell.length_c   1.000
_cell.angle_alpha   90.00
_cell.angle_beta   90.00
_cell.angle_gamma   90.00
#
_symmetry.space_group_name_H-M   'P 1'
#
loop_
_entity.id
_entity.type
_entity.pdbx_description
1 polymer ?
#
loop_
_entity_poly.entity_id
_entity_poly.type
_entity_poly.pdbx_seq_one_letter_code
_entity_poly.pdbx_strand_id
1 'polypeptide(L)'
;MMKDVDFEEEGEIVTIPEVGERIKDEGFWLVGKIHTKESSNVMKEFKTTIAQALKTKKGVEIRNLERNLLAFRFLSVNDKEAVIKGFCTKEIEETIGNTLGSFIKWDQSEEYRVGKSMRVRILMDITKPLRRGVMMKIGVKEAREIIFKYERLGNICYMCGFLDHLLKECEDDEGVDIDNLLYEPWLRASPVHQNEAAGV
;
A
#
# COMPACT_ATOMS: atom_id res chain seq x y z
N MET A 1 65.43 -42.22 -26.96
CA MET A 1 64.28 -42.78 -27.69
C MET A 1 63.81 -44.00 -26.91
N MET A 2 62.77 -43.83 -26.06
CA MET A 2 62.03 -44.81 -25.24
C MET A 2 61.16 -43.93 -24.30
N LYS A 3 59.83 -43.81 -24.49
CA LYS A 3 58.75 -44.73 -24.09
C LYS A 3 58.80 -45.05 -22.59
N ASP A 4 58.04 -44.29 -21.78
CA ASP A 4 56.74 -44.64 -21.15
C ASP A 4 57.04 -45.06 -19.69
N VAL A 5 56.33 -44.62 -18.63
CA VAL A 5 54.96 -44.99 -18.26
C VAL A 5 54.36 -43.95 -17.30
N ASP A 6 53.05 -43.78 -17.47
CA ASP A 6 52.05 -42.91 -16.82
C ASP A 6 51.82 -43.12 -15.32
N PHE A 7 51.18 -42.13 -14.69
CA PHE A 7 49.98 -42.36 -13.86
C PHE A 7 49.08 -41.13 -13.92
N GLU A 8 47.83 -41.36 -14.34
CA GLU A 8 46.72 -40.42 -14.40
C GLU A 8 46.23 -40.04 -12.99
N GLU A 9 45.78 -38.79 -12.82
CA GLU A 9 44.56 -38.54 -12.04
C GLU A 9 43.79 -37.40 -12.71
N GLU A 10 42.64 -37.76 -13.27
CA GLU A 10 41.65 -36.85 -13.84
C GLU A 10 41.06 -35.96 -12.72
N GLY A 11 41.22 -34.65 -12.87
CA GLY A 11 40.50 -33.66 -12.09
C GLY A 11 39.57 -32.85 -13.00
N GLU A 12 38.29 -33.22 -13.03
CA GLU A 12 37.22 -32.48 -13.72
C GLU A 12 37.07 -31.07 -13.10
N ILE A 13 37.34 -30.02 -13.87
CA ILE A 13 37.09 -28.64 -13.45
C ILE A 13 35.64 -28.29 -13.76
N VAL A 14 34.78 -28.38 -12.75
CA VAL A 14 33.40 -27.88 -12.79
C VAL A 14 33.42 -26.35 -12.73
N THR A 15 32.98 -25.70 -13.82
CA THR A 15 32.73 -24.26 -13.84
C THR A 15 31.35 -23.97 -13.26
N ILE A 16 31.32 -23.21 -12.16
CA ILE A 16 30.10 -22.72 -11.52
C ILE A 16 29.69 -21.44 -12.27
N PRO A 17 28.44 -21.30 -12.76
CA PRO A 17 28.00 -20.08 -13.43
C PRO A 17 28.05 -18.88 -12.48
N GLU A 18 28.57 -17.75 -12.96
CA GLU A 18 28.59 -16.50 -12.21
C GLU A 18 27.17 -16.08 -11.80
N VAL A 19 26.94 -15.99 -10.49
CA VAL A 19 25.73 -15.42 -9.90
C VAL A 19 25.80 -13.90 -10.08
N GLY A 20 24.87 -13.35 -10.85
CA GLY A 20 24.59 -11.91 -10.87
C GLY A 20 24.95 -11.20 -12.17
N GLU A 21 24.31 -11.57 -13.28
CA GLU A 21 24.20 -10.61 -14.39
C GLU A 21 23.46 -9.36 -13.90
N ARG A 22 24.18 -8.23 -13.81
CA ARG A 22 23.57 -6.90 -13.75
C ARG A 22 22.65 -6.76 -14.95
N ILE A 23 21.36 -6.52 -14.70
CA ILE A 23 20.38 -6.21 -15.75
C ILE A 23 20.84 -4.93 -16.47
N LYS A 24 21.38 -5.07 -17.69
CA LYS A 24 21.81 -3.96 -18.57
C LYS A 24 20.65 -3.39 -19.43
N ASP A 25 19.42 -3.76 -19.10
CA ASP A 25 18.23 -3.45 -19.90
C ASP A 25 17.58 -2.15 -19.40
N GLU A 26 17.41 -1.15 -20.29
CA GLU A 26 16.73 0.15 -20.03
C GLU A 26 15.20 0.01 -19.83
N GLY A 27 14.79 -1.05 -19.13
CA GLY A 27 13.40 -1.34 -18.82
C GLY A 27 12.87 -0.57 -17.61
N PHE A 28 11.55 -0.55 -17.47
CA PHE A 28 10.88 -0.07 -16.27
C PHE A 28 10.84 -1.21 -15.24
N TRP A 29 11.75 -1.20 -14.28
CA TRP A 29 11.90 -2.31 -13.33
C TRP A 29 11.39 -1.99 -11.93
N LEU A 30 10.84 -3.00 -11.25
CA LEU A 30 10.71 -3.08 -9.80
C LEU A 30 11.35 -4.38 -9.30
N VAL A 31 11.83 -4.38 -8.06
CA VAL A 31 12.37 -5.58 -7.41
C VAL A 31 11.58 -5.85 -6.13
N GLY A 32 11.20 -7.09 -5.90
CA GLY A 32 10.42 -7.50 -4.72
C GLY A 32 10.98 -8.75 -4.08
N LYS A 33 11.00 -8.78 -2.73
CA LYS A 33 11.45 -9.92 -1.93
C LYS A 33 10.27 -10.61 -1.24
N ILE A 34 10.17 -11.93 -1.39
CA ILE A 34 9.06 -12.74 -0.88
C ILE A 34 9.52 -13.55 0.31
N HIS A 35 8.92 -13.34 1.48
CA HIS A 35 9.33 -14.09 2.66
C HIS A 35 8.59 -15.43 2.72
N THR A 36 9.10 -16.45 2.02
CA THR A 36 8.57 -17.83 2.06
C THR A 36 9.66 -18.84 2.41
N LYS A 37 9.28 -19.90 3.15
CA LYS A 37 10.12 -21.07 3.46
C LYS A 37 10.04 -22.16 2.38
N GLU A 38 9.02 -22.12 1.53
CA GLU A 38 8.78 -23.11 0.46
C GLU A 38 9.23 -22.59 -0.91
N SER A 39 9.87 -23.46 -1.70
CA SER A 39 10.93 -23.02 -2.62
C SER A 39 10.61 -23.04 -4.12
N SER A 40 9.49 -23.61 -4.60
CA SER A 40 9.22 -23.65 -6.05
C SER A 40 7.75 -23.54 -6.45
N ASN A 41 6.86 -24.38 -5.93
CA ASN A 41 5.44 -24.38 -6.30
C ASN A 41 4.75 -23.07 -5.88
N VAL A 42 4.92 -22.70 -4.60
CA VAL A 42 4.43 -21.42 -4.05
C VAL A 42 4.93 -20.22 -4.85
N MET A 43 6.19 -20.26 -5.29
CA MET A 43 6.77 -19.17 -6.09
C MET A 43 6.18 -19.09 -7.50
N LYS A 44 5.89 -20.24 -8.14
CA LYS A 44 5.25 -20.31 -9.45
C LYS A 44 3.80 -19.79 -9.39
N GLU A 45 3.07 -20.20 -8.37
CA GLU A 45 1.71 -19.75 -8.10
C GLU A 45 1.70 -18.25 -7.77
N PHE A 46 2.60 -17.80 -6.90
CA PHE A 46 2.75 -16.38 -6.55
C PHE A 46 2.95 -15.51 -7.79
N LYS A 47 3.87 -15.89 -8.69
CA LYS A 47 4.13 -15.12 -9.93
C LYS A 47 2.87 -14.94 -10.77
N THR A 48 2.07 -15.99 -10.87
CA THR A 48 0.82 -15.98 -11.63
C THR A 48 -0.19 -15.04 -10.97
N THR A 49 -0.38 -15.19 -9.66
CA THR A 49 -1.32 -14.40 -8.87
C THR A 49 -0.93 -12.92 -8.82
N ILE A 50 0.36 -12.60 -8.62
CA ILE A 50 0.83 -11.22 -8.55
C ILE A 50 0.74 -10.54 -9.91
N ALA A 51 1.06 -11.22 -11.03
CA ALA A 51 0.88 -10.66 -12.37
C ALA A 51 -0.58 -10.25 -12.63
N GLN A 52 -1.54 -11.08 -12.21
CA GLN A 52 -2.96 -10.76 -12.28
C GLN A 52 -3.36 -9.63 -11.33
N ALA A 53 -2.79 -9.58 -10.12
CA ALA A 53 -3.07 -8.55 -9.13
C ALA A 53 -2.57 -7.16 -9.56
N LEU A 54 -1.44 -7.09 -10.26
CA LEU A 54 -0.83 -5.84 -10.76
C LEU A 54 -1.66 -5.17 -11.86
N LYS A 55 -2.55 -5.90 -12.55
CA LYS A 55 -3.51 -5.37 -13.54
C LYS A 55 -2.90 -4.42 -14.58
N THR A 56 -1.68 -4.71 -15.01
CA THR A 56 -0.96 -3.91 -16.02
C THR A 56 -1.65 -3.98 -17.37
N LYS A 57 -1.81 -2.85 -18.06
CA LYS A 57 -2.46 -2.79 -19.39
C LYS A 57 -1.61 -3.45 -20.47
N LYS A 58 -0.29 -3.21 -20.45
CA LYS A 58 0.66 -3.76 -21.43
C LYS A 58 1.31 -5.07 -20.98
N GLY A 59 1.20 -5.41 -19.70
CA GLY A 59 1.80 -6.62 -19.14
C GLY A 59 3.03 -6.34 -18.28
N VAL A 60 3.43 -7.37 -17.54
CA VAL A 60 4.61 -7.39 -16.67
C VAL A 60 5.34 -8.72 -16.84
N GLU A 61 6.65 -8.67 -17.06
CA GLU A 61 7.50 -9.86 -17.04
C GLU A 61 8.07 -10.05 -15.63
N ILE A 62 8.04 -11.27 -15.11
CA ILE A 62 8.55 -11.57 -13.76
C ILE A 62 9.71 -12.54 -13.85
N ARG A 63 10.89 -12.10 -13.41
CA ARG A 63 12.14 -12.87 -13.43
C ARG A 63 12.60 -13.18 -12.01
N ASN A 64 13.15 -14.38 -11.80
CA ASN A 64 13.86 -14.68 -10.55
C ASN A 64 15.26 -14.07 -10.65
N LEU A 65 15.67 -13.32 -9.64
CA LEU A 65 17.06 -12.89 -9.47
C LEU A 65 17.80 -13.84 -8.53
N GLU A 66 17.18 -14.14 -7.39
CA GLU A 66 17.73 -15.04 -6.36
C GLU A 66 16.59 -15.83 -5.69
N ARG A 67 16.92 -16.61 -4.64
CA ARG A 67 15.91 -17.19 -3.77
C ARG A 67 15.03 -16.07 -3.24
N ASN A 68 13.73 -16.17 -3.50
CA ASN A 68 12.74 -15.24 -3.01
C ASN A 68 12.92 -13.78 -3.48
N LEU A 69 13.78 -13.51 -4.46
CA LEU A 69 13.99 -12.17 -5.02
C LEU A 69 13.55 -12.15 -6.47
N LEU A 70 12.59 -11.29 -6.79
CA LEU A 70 11.98 -11.18 -8.11
C LEU A 70 12.21 -9.79 -8.71
N ALA A 71 12.46 -9.76 -10.01
CA ALA A 71 12.43 -8.55 -10.82
C ALA A 71 11.14 -8.52 -11.67
N PHE A 72 10.48 -7.37 -11.70
CA PHE A 72 9.27 -7.11 -12.45
C PHE A 72 9.61 -6.09 -13.53
N ARG A 73 9.59 -6.50 -14.80
CA ARG A 73 9.75 -5.60 -15.94
C ARG A 73 8.40 -5.18 -16.44
N PHE A 74 8.12 -3.89 -16.40
CA PHE A 74 6.92 -3.31 -16.98
C PHE A 74 7.20 -2.91 -18.42
N LEU A 75 6.25 -3.23 -19.31
CA LEU A 75 6.29 -2.79 -20.72
C LEU A 75 5.81 -1.34 -20.90
N SER A 76 5.41 -0.67 -19.82
CA SER A 76 5.01 0.74 -19.81
C SER A 76 5.43 1.41 -18.51
N VAL A 77 5.98 2.63 -18.62
CA VAL A 77 6.22 3.49 -17.45
C VAL A 77 4.94 3.79 -16.69
N ASN A 78 3.81 3.90 -17.40
CA ASN A 78 2.50 4.16 -16.79
C ASN A 78 2.02 2.96 -15.96
N ASP A 79 2.24 1.73 -16.43
CA ASP A 79 1.90 0.52 -15.66
C ASP A 79 2.82 0.40 -14.43
N LYS A 80 4.13 0.65 -14.58
CA LYS A 80 5.07 0.72 -13.45
C LYS A 80 4.60 1.76 -12.44
N GLU A 81 4.30 2.97 -12.89
CA GLU A 81 3.85 4.06 -12.03
C GLU A 81 2.51 3.77 -11.38
N ALA A 82 1.55 3.16 -12.08
CA ALA A 82 0.26 2.78 -11.49
C ALA A 82 0.42 1.71 -10.41
N VAL A 83 1.36 0.79 -10.58
CA VAL A 83 1.70 -0.20 -9.55
C VAL A 83 2.37 0.47 -8.35
N ILE A 84 3.33 1.38 -8.57
CA ILE A 84 4.03 2.11 -7.49
C ILE A 84 3.07 3.02 -6.72
N LYS A 85 2.25 3.79 -7.44
CA LYS A 85 1.28 4.75 -6.87
C LYS A 85 0.07 4.06 -6.24
N GLY A 86 -0.04 2.73 -6.40
CA GLY A 86 -1.21 1.96 -6.01
C GLY A 86 -2.45 2.33 -6.84
N PHE A 87 -3.54 1.61 -6.63
CA PHE A 87 -4.84 1.89 -7.27
C PHE A 87 -5.49 3.22 -6.84
N CYS A 88 -4.73 4.12 -6.18
CA CYS A 88 -5.21 5.42 -5.73
C CYS A 88 -4.85 6.46 -6.79
N THR A 89 -5.77 6.68 -7.74
CA THR A 89 -5.62 7.74 -8.72
C THR A 89 -6.20 9.05 -8.19
N LYS A 90 -5.75 10.19 -8.71
CA LYS A 90 -6.27 11.51 -8.30
C LYS A 90 -7.79 11.60 -8.36
N GLU A 91 -8.39 10.95 -9.35
CA GLU A 91 -9.84 10.91 -9.55
C GLU A 91 -10.55 10.18 -8.41
N ILE A 92 -9.95 9.11 -7.86
CA ILE A 92 -10.49 8.39 -6.72
C ILE A 92 -10.42 9.26 -5.47
N GLU A 93 -9.29 9.94 -5.25
CA GLU A 93 -9.11 10.78 -4.07
C GLU A 93 -10.08 11.96 -4.05
N GLU A 94 -10.25 12.62 -5.19
CA GLU A 94 -11.20 13.71 -5.36
C GLU A 94 -12.65 13.24 -5.21
N THR A 95 -12.99 12.07 -5.77
CA THR A 95 -14.34 11.47 -5.62
C THR A 95 -14.65 11.19 -4.15
N ILE A 96 -13.72 10.59 -3.41
CA ILE A 96 -13.89 10.32 -1.98
C ILE A 96 -13.99 11.63 -1.20
N GLY A 97 -13.12 12.59 -1.48
CA GLY A 97 -13.16 13.91 -0.85
C GLY A 97 -14.49 14.61 -1.05
N ASN A 98 -15.00 14.60 -2.29
CA ASN A 98 -16.29 15.18 -2.63
C ASN A 98 -17.50 14.44 -2.04
N THR A 99 -17.33 13.15 -1.71
CA THR A 99 -18.35 12.39 -0.98
C THR A 99 -18.46 12.84 0.48
N LEU A 100 -17.35 13.32 1.07
CA LEU A 100 -17.27 13.76 2.46
C LEU A 100 -17.58 15.25 2.66
N GLY A 101 -17.21 16.09 1.70
CA GLY A 101 -17.31 17.54 1.76
C GLY A 101 -16.93 18.14 0.41
N SER A 102 -16.47 19.39 0.34
CA SER A 102 -15.89 19.92 -0.90
C SER A 102 -14.39 19.64 -0.92
N PHE A 103 -13.92 18.86 -1.89
CA PHE A 103 -12.49 18.57 -2.02
C PHE A 103 -11.66 19.84 -2.21
N ILE A 104 -10.53 19.94 -1.50
CA ILE A 104 -9.58 21.06 -1.63
C ILE A 104 -8.29 20.57 -2.29
N LYS A 105 -7.65 19.55 -1.71
CA LYS A 105 -6.41 18.96 -2.25
C LYS A 105 -6.10 17.62 -1.60
N TRP A 106 -5.26 16.83 -2.27
CA TRP A 106 -4.66 15.61 -1.73
C TRP A 106 -3.22 15.87 -1.27
N ASP A 107 -2.72 15.05 -0.35
CA ASP A 107 -1.33 15.10 0.14
C ASP A 107 -0.38 14.38 -0.82
N GLN A 108 0.59 15.13 -1.36
CA GLN A 108 1.53 14.61 -2.34
C GLN A 108 2.75 13.91 -1.74
N SER A 109 2.85 13.80 -0.42
CA SER A 109 4.01 13.18 0.23
C SER A 109 4.14 11.69 -0.12
N GLU A 110 5.38 11.24 -0.35
CA GLU A 110 5.68 9.83 -0.66
C GLU A 110 5.26 8.87 0.46
N GLU A 111 5.20 9.38 1.70
CA GLU A 111 4.78 8.63 2.89
C GLU A 111 3.34 8.09 2.77
N TYR A 112 2.44 8.85 2.14
CA TYR A 112 1.05 8.45 1.92
C TYR A 112 0.82 7.80 0.54
N ARG A 113 1.83 7.80 -0.35
CA ARG A 113 1.74 7.15 -1.67
C ARG A 113 1.90 5.64 -1.62
N VAL A 114 2.62 5.12 -0.63
CA VAL A 114 2.86 3.67 -0.49
C VAL A 114 1.74 3.02 0.33
N GLY A 115 0.54 2.95 -0.26
CA GLY A 115 -0.48 1.93 -0.01
C GLY A 115 -1.07 1.76 1.40
N LYS A 116 -0.72 2.58 2.40
CA LYS A 116 -1.27 2.45 3.76
C LYS A 116 -2.53 3.27 4.00
N SER A 117 -2.62 4.47 3.43
CA SER A 117 -3.79 5.36 3.53
C SER A 117 -3.64 6.55 2.58
N MET A 118 -4.75 7.06 2.05
CA MET A 118 -4.80 8.35 1.36
C MET A 118 -5.08 9.49 2.35
N ARG A 119 -4.54 10.68 2.10
CA ARG A 119 -4.79 11.87 2.91
C ARG A 119 -5.28 13.01 2.03
N VAL A 120 -6.48 13.49 2.32
CA VAL A 120 -7.13 14.59 1.59
C VAL A 120 -7.52 15.71 2.55
N ARG A 121 -7.55 16.93 2.03
CA ARG A 121 -8.13 18.10 2.69
C ARG A 121 -9.44 18.42 1.99
N ILE A 122 -10.48 18.64 2.80
CA ILE A 122 -11.83 18.95 2.35
C ILE A 122 -12.37 20.13 3.17
N LEU A 123 -13.32 20.85 2.60
CA LEU A 123 -14.22 21.73 3.33
C LEU A 123 -15.39 20.88 3.82
N MET A 124 -15.59 20.81 5.12
CA MET A 124 -16.61 19.97 5.74
C MET A 124 -17.73 20.82 6.34
N ASP A 125 -18.96 20.34 6.22
CA ASP A 125 -20.12 20.87 6.92
C ASP A 125 -20.14 20.33 8.36
N ILE A 126 -19.81 21.20 9.32
CA ILE A 126 -19.71 20.84 10.74
C ILE A 126 -21.08 20.77 11.44
N THR A 127 -22.16 21.19 10.78
CA THR A 127 -23.52 21.05 11.32
C THR A 127 -24.10 19.66 11.06
N LYS A 128 -23.25 18.72 10.66
CA LYS A 128 -23.58 17.31 10.42
C LYS A 128 -22.60 16.45 11.21
N PRO A 129 -23.03 15.26 11.64
CA PRO A 129 -22.14 14.34 12.33
C PRO A 129 -21.06 13.83 11.38
N LEU A 130 -19.88 13.55 11.93
CA LEU A 130 -18.76 13.06 11.14
C LEU A 130 -19.08 11.72 10.46
N ARG A 131 -18.57 11.53 9.23
CA ARG A 131 -18.70 10.24 8.55
C ARG A 131 -17.61 9.28 9.02
N ARG A 132 -17.98 8.04 9.31
CA ARG A 132 -17.06 6.98 9.78
C ARG A 132 -16.40 6.22 8.63
N GLY A 133 -17.11 6.08 7.53
CA GLY A 133 -16.61 5.41 6.34
C GLY A 133 -17.58 5.52 5.17
N VAL A 134 -17.19 4.94 4.04
CA VAL A 134 -18.03 4.80 2.85
C VAL A 134 -17.79 3.46 2.17
N MET A 135 -18.85 2.85 1.66
CA MET A 135 -18.72 1.70 0.76
C MET A 135 -18.43 2.19 -0.65
N MET A 136 -17.27 1.83 -1.19
CA MET A 136 -16.85 2.25 -2.52
C MET A 136 -16.59 1.06 -3.43
N LYS A 137 -17.08 1.16 -4.67
CA LYS A 137 -16.85 0.18 -5.73
C LYS A 137 -15.86 0.75 -6.75
N ILE A 138 -14.68 0.14 -6.88
CA ILE A 138 -13.69 0.53 -7.89
C ILE A 138 -13.78 -0.42 -9.09
N GLY A 139 -14.44 0.03 -10.16
CA GLY A 139 -14.67 -0.75 -11.39
C GLY A 139 -15.63 -1.91 -11.18
N VAL A 140 -15.32 -3.09 -11.75
CA VAL A 140 -16.16 -4.30 -11.68
C VAL A 140 -15.95 -5.10 -10.37
N LYS A 141 -15.14 -4.59 -9.42
CA LYS A 141 -14.87 -5.28 -8.16
C LYS A 141 -16.03 -5.18 -7.17
N GLU A 142 -16.01 -6.00 -6.13
CA GLU A 142 -16.89 -5.86 -4.97
C GLU A 142 -16.67 -4.53 -4.24
N ALA A 143 -17.73 -4.02 -3.59
CA ALA A 143 -17.64 -2.82 -2.78
C ALA A 143 -16.76 -3.07 -1.56
N ARG A 144 -15.89 -2.11 -1.24
CA ARG A 144 -15.03 -2.14 -0.06
C ARG A 144 -15.36 -0.97 0.85
N GLU A 145 -15.33 -1.21 2.14
CA GLU A 145 -15.43 -0.14 3.13
C GLU A 145 -14.12 0.64 3.17
N ILE A 146 -14.23 1.96 3.07
CA ILE A 146 -13.16 2.91 3.31
C ILE A 146 -13.45 3.57 4.64
N ILE A 147 -12.57 3.35 5.61
CA ILE A 147 -12.68 3.93 6.95
C ILE A 147 -12.02 5.32 6.93
N PHE A 148 -12.69 6.31 7.51
CA PHE A 148 -12.18 7.66 7.60
C PHE A 148 -11.49 7.92 8.93
N LYS A 149 -10.36 8.61 8.86
CA LYS A 149 -9.67 9.16 10.03
C LYS A 149 -9.48 10.66 9.85
N TYR A 150 -9.61 11.37 10.96
CA TYR A 150 -9.60 12.82 11.00
C TYR A 150 -8.35 13.32 11.73
N GLU A 151 -7.64 14.23 11.10
CA GLU A 151 -6.54 14.95 11.72
C GLU A 151 -7.03 16.23 12.36
N ARG A 152 -6.37 16.65 13.45
CA ARG A 152 -6.73 17.86 14.20
C ARG A 152 -8.20 17.87 14.62
N LEU A 153 -8.74 16.67 14.87
CA LEU A 153 -10.10 16.50 15.37
C LEU A 153 -10.20 17.17 16.74
N GLY A 154 -11.10 18.14 16.87
CA GLY A 154 -11.36 18.82 18.14
C GLY A 154 -12.11 17.94 19.13
N ASN A 155 -12.90 18.57 20.00
CA ASN A 155 -13.87 17.85 20.81
C ASN A 155 -14.94 17.27 19.88
N ILE A 156 -15.27 16.01 20.09
CA ILE A 156 -16.33 15.29 19.37
C ILE A 156 -17.20 14.58 20.39
N CYS A 157 -18.50 14.58 20.18
CA CYS A 157 -19.41 13.70 20.89
C CYS A 157 -19.30 12.29 20.30
N TYR A 158 -18.80 11.32 21.09
CA TYR A 158 -18.65 9.94 20.61
C TYR A 158 -19.98 9.18 20.46
N MET A 159 -21.08 9.75 20.94
CA MET A 159 -22.43 9.23 20.73
C MET A 159 -23.00 9.63 19.38
N CYS A 160 -23.12 10.94 19.12
CA CYS A 160 -23.81 11.44 17.92
C CYS A 160 -22.86 11.87 16.78
N GLY A 161 -21.58 12.13 17.06
CA GLY A 161 -20.55 12.46 16.07
C GLY A 161 -20.40 13.94 15.73
N PHE A 162 -21.11 14.82 16.44
CA PHE A 162 -20.99 16.27 16.27
C PHE A 162 -19.77 16.85 17.00
N LEU A 163 -19.30 18.02 16.55
CA LEU A 163 -18.09 18.68 17.05
C LEU A 163 -18.36 19.81 18.06
N ASP A 164 -19.62 20.12 18.33
CA ASP A 164 -20.05 21.27 19.14
C ASP A 164 -20.26 20.94 20.62
N HIS A 165 -20.25 19.66 21.00
CA HIS A 165 -20.40 19.22 22.39
C HIS A 165 -19.62 17.93 22.69
N LEU A 166 -19.45 17.63 23.97
CA LEU A 166 -18.88 16.37 24.45
C LEU A 166 -19.96 15.35 24.78
N LEU A 167 -19.58 14.08 24.93
CA LEU A 167 -20.50 12.99 25.30
C LEU A 167 -21.39 13.35 26.50
N LYS A 168 -20.80 13.88 27.57
CA LYS A 168 -21.49 14.30 28.80
C LYS A 168 -22.51 15.45 28.63
N GLU A 169 -22.48 16.12 27.48
CA GLU A 169 -23.35 17.25 27.12
C GLU A 169 -24.37 16.83 26.04
N CYS A 170 -24.35 15.56 25.62
CA CYS A 170 -25.21 15.05 24.56
C CYS A 170 -26.63 14.82 25.10
N GLU A 171 -27.62 15.46 24.48
CA GLU A 171 -29.02 15.28 24.84
C GLU A 171 -29.53 13.86 24.52
N ASP A 172 -28.93 13.19 23.53
CA ASP A 172 -29.22 11.80 23.15
C ASP A 172 -28.57 10.75 24.08
N ASP A 173 -27.96 11.16 25.20
CA ASP A 173 -27.33 10.26 26.18
C ASP A 173 -28.36 9.63 27.14
N GLU A 174 -29.42 9.00 26.59
CA GLU A 174 -30.45 8.30 27.37
C GLU A 174 -29.91 6.99 28.00
N GLY A 175 -28.86 7.07 28.81
CA GLY A 175 -28.27 5.94 29.51
C GLY A 175 -27.57 4.94 28.58
N VAL A 176 -26.96 5.45 27.50
CA VAL A 176 -26.30 4.59 26.52
C VAL A 176 -25.04 4.00 27.13
N ASP A 177 -24.92 2.68 27.03
CA ASP A 177 -23.74 1.95 27.46
C ASP A 177 -22.51 2.50 26.71
N ILE A 178 -21.43 2.76 27.43
CA ILE A 178 -20.15 3.22 26.86
C ILE A 178 -19.66 2.21 25.81
N ASP A 179 -20.07 0.95 25.91
CA ASP A 179 -19.76 -0.10 24.94
C ASP A 179 -20.56 0.01 23.61
N ASN A 180 -21.56 0.90 23.52
CA ASN A 180 -22.42 1.10 22.35
C ASN A 180 -22.23 2.46 21.66
N LEU A 181 -21.11 3.15 21.91
CA LEU A 181 -20.79 4.42 21.24
C LEU A 181 -20.68 4.21 19.71
N LEU A 182 -21.30 5.10 18.93
CA LEU A 182 -21.23 5.01 17.46
C LEU A 182 -19.86 5.40 16.91
N TYR A 183 -19.11 6.20 17.67
CA TYR A 183 -17.78 6.70 17.33
C TYR A 183 -16.79 6.29 18.41
N GLU A 184 -15.55 6.02 18.00
CA GLU A 184 -14.50 5.58 18.90
C GLU A 184 -13.19 6.35 18.65
N PRO A 185 -12.19 6.23 19.55
CA PRO A 185 -10.91 6.92 19.40
C PRO A 185 -10.16 6.64 18.09
N TRP A 186 -10.42 5.52 17.39
CA TRP A 186 -9.78 5.21 16.09
C TRP A 186 -10.10 6.22 14.99
N LEU A 187 -11.17 7.02 15.18
CA LEU A 187 -11.56 8.11 14.28
C LEU A 187 -10.46 9.17 14.17
N ARG A 188 -9.59 9.29 15.17
CA ARG A 188 -8.44 10.19 15.15
C ARG A 188 -7.31 9.55 14.36
N ALA A 189 -6.78 10.29 13.39
CA ALA A 189 -5.53 9.92 12.75
C ALA A 189 -4.38 10.14 13.74
N SER A 190 -3.62 9.10 14.07
CA SER A 190 -2.38 9.24 14.84
C SER A 190 -1.42 10.16 14.07
N PRO A 191 -0.74 11.12 14.73
CA PRO A 191 0.29 11.89 14.06
C PRO A 191 1.36 10.93 13.56
N VAL A 192 1.53 10.85 12.24
CA VAL A 192 2.70 10.19 11.66
C VAL A 192 3.87 11.15 11.90
N HIS A 193 4.51 11.00 13.06
CA HIS A 193 5.75 11.65 13.50
C HIS A 193 5.78 13.19 13.36
N GLN A 194 5.26 13.88 14.37
CA GLN A 194 5.83 15.18 14.75
C GLN A 194 6.85 14.92 15.87
N ASN A 195 8.07 14.53 15.51
CA ASN A 195 9.22 14.70 16.40
C ASN A 195 10.44 15.04 15.54
N GLU A 196 11.24 15.98 16.07
CA GLU A 196 12.46 16.58 15.51
C GLU A 196 12.29 17.85 14.66
N ALA A 197 11.80 18.93 15.28
CA ALA A 197 12.39 20.27 15.16
C ALA A 197 11.73 21.24 16.16
N ALA A 198 12.09 21.14 17.44
CA ALA A 198 11.97 22.23 18.41
C ALA A 198 12.95 21.98 19.56
N GLY A 199 14.23 21.95 19.22
CA GLY A 199 15.31 22.23 20.16
C GLY A 199 15.90 23.58 19.78
N VAL A 200 15.42 24.64 20.43
CA VAL A 200 16.18 25.86 20.75
C VAL A 200 15.71 26.31 22.13
#